data_AF-A0A1F7MV93-F1
#
_entry.id   AF-A0A1F7MV93-F1
#
_cell.length_a   1.000
_cell.length_b   1.000
_cell.length_c   1.000
_cell.angle_alpha   90.00
_cell.angle_beta   90.00
_cell.angle_gamma   90.00
#
_symmetry.space_group_name_H-M   'P 1'
#
loop_
_entity.id
_entity.type
_entity.pdbx_description
1 polymer ?
#
loop_
_entity_poly.entity_id
_entity_poly.type
_entity_poly.pdbx_seq_one_letter_code
_entity_poly.pdbx_strand_id
1 'polypeptide(L)'
;WGYADDQITMFLQTATQWDGLGHIFHNGQMYGGRDARLVSSKGAEKNGIQHYRDRIVTRGVLLDVARHKGRDFLPPGEPIYPEDLDACAARQRVAIRQGDIVLVRTGDVGRRLRERSWGTFSAGDAAGLSFHTAPWIWERCIAGIASDTWGIEVRPNELPDSFQPLHLVLLVNMGLLLGEIFALEELADDCAADGVYEFMFVAPPLPITNAVGSPINPQAIK
;
A
#
# COMPACT_ATOMS: atom_id res chain seq x y z
N TRP A 1 -19.88 -0.50 -40.58
CA TRP A 1 -19.82 -0.44 -39.11
C TRP A 1 -18.57 -1.16 -38.66
N GLY A 2 -17.86 -0.63 -37.67
CA GLY A 2 -16.67 -1.24 -37.09
C GLY A 2 -16.82 -1.30 -35.58
N TYR A 3 -16.32 -2.39 -34.99
CA TYR A 3 -16.28 -2.63 -33.55
C TYR A 3 -14.86 -3.09 -33.19
N ALA A 4 -14.45 -2.83 -31.96
CA ALA A 4 -13.19 -3.32 -31.39
C ALA A 4 -13.46 -3.70 -29.93
N ASP A 5 -13.13 -4.94 -29.58
CA ASP A 5 -13.19 -5.50 -28.23
C ASP A 5 -11.79 -6.02 -27.86
N ASP A 6 -11.45 -6.00 -26.58
CA ASP A 6 -10.19 -6.50 -26.04
C ASP A 6 -10.39 -7.43 -24.83
N GLN A 7 -9.30 -8.04 -24.37
CA GLN A 7 -9.27 -8.92 -23.21
C GLN A 7 -8.03 -8.61 -22.37
N ILE A 8 -8.19 -8.67 -21.04
CA ILE A 8 -7.08 -8.65 -20.08
C ILE A 8 -6.97 -9.98 -19.33
N THR A 9 -5.74 -10.48 -19.18
CA THR A 9 -5.37 -11.57 -18.27
C THR A 9 -4.25 -11.04 -17.38
N MET A 10 -4.48 -10.97 -16.07
CA MET A 10 -3.51 -10.47 -15.09
C MET A 10 -3.68 -11.15 -13.73
N PHE A 11 -2.63 -11.11 -12.91
CA PHE A 11 -2.78 -11.39 -11.48
C PHE A 11 -3.40 -10.17 -10.79
N LEU A 12 -4.19 -10.38 -9.75
CA LEU A 12 -4.75 -9.25 -9.00
C LEU A 12 -3.66 -8.45 -8.27
N GLN A 13 -2.49 -9.07 -8.04
CA GLN A 13 -1.31 -8.51 -7.40
C GLN A 13 -0.19 -8.10 -8.38
N THR A 14 -0.53 -7.55 -9.55
CA THR A 14 0.50 -7.15 -10.56
C THR A 14 0.47 -5.68 -10.98
N ALA A 15 -0.40 -4.87 -10.39
CA ALA A 15 -0.50 -3.43 -10.69
C ALA A 15 -0.74 -2.66 -9.39
N THR A 16 -0.98 -1.35 -9.48
CA THR A 16 -1.48 -0.58 -8.33
C THR A 16 -2.70 -1.27 -7.73
N GLN A 17 -2.63 -1.64 -6.46
CA GLN A 17 -3.52 -2.64 -5.89
C GLN A 17 -3.88 -2.38 -4.43
N TRP A 18 -4.95 -3.04 -3.98
CA TRP A 18 -5.20 -3.34 -2.57
C TRP A 18 -5.04 -4.83 -2.31
N ASP A 19 -4.33 -5.15 -1.24
CA ASP A 19 -4.39 -6.44 -0.58
C ASP A 19 -5.55 -6.47 0.41
N GLY A 20 -6.43 -7.45 0.21
CA GLY A 20 -7.56 -7.71 1.09
C GLY A 20 -7.18 -8.62 2.26
N LEU A 21 -8.05 -8.69 3.25
CA LEU A 21 -7.81 -9.43 4.50
C LEU A 21 -7.75 -10.97 4.34
N GLY A 22 -7.91 -11.48 3.12
CA GLY A 22 -7.73 -12.87 2.73
C GLY A 22 -6.46 -13.13 1.91
N HIS A 23 -5.58 -12.13 1.76
CA HIS A 23 -4.37 -12.23 0.93
C HIS A 23 -3.27 -13.06 1.59
N ILE A 24 -3.00 -12.83 2.89
CA ILE A 24 -1.92 -13.46 3.64
C ILE A 24 -2.49 -14.20 4.86
N PHE A 25 -1.85 -15.32 5.21
CA PHE A 25 -2.20 -16.16 6.36
C PHE A 25 -1.00 -16.36 7.27
N HIS A 26 -1.25 -16.50 8.57
CA HIS A 26 -0.24 -16.87 9.56
C HIS A 26 -0.76 -17.99 10.45
N ASN A 27 0.02 -19.05 10.66
CA ASN A 27 -0.36 -20.23 11.46
C ASN A 27 -1.75 -20.80 11.09
N GLY A 28 -2.08 -20.82 9.80
CA GLY A 28 -3.37 -21.32 9.30
C GLY A 28 -4.56 -20.39 9.57
N GLN A 29 -4.31 -19.13 9.94
CA GLN A 29 -5.34 -18.15 10.27
C GLN A 29 -5.23 -16.88 9.45
N MET A 30 -6.38 -16.27 9.18
CA MET A 30 -6.56 -14.93 8.61
C MET A 30 -7.06 -13.97 9.68
N TYR A 31 -7.21 -12.69 9.31
CA TYR A 31 -7.82 -11.68 10.16
C TYR A 31 -9.15 -12.14 10.78
N GLY A 32 -9.30 -11.85 12.08
CA GLY A 32 -10.44 -12.25 12.90
C GLY A 32 -10.40 -13.71 13.36
N GLY A 33 -9.23 -14.36 13.32
CA GLY A 33 -9.06 -15.76 13.74
C GLY A 33 -9.72 -16.78 12.79
N ARG A 34 -9.96 -16.38 11.54
CA ARG A 34 -10.64 -17.21 10.55
C ARG A 34 -9.68 -18.24 9.98
N ASP A 35 -10.16 -19.46 9.74
CA ASP A 35 -9.36 -20.53 9.14
C ASP A 35 -8.95 -20.19 7.70
N ALA A 36 -7.66 -20.32 7.39
CA ALA A 36 -7.11 -20.08 6.06
C ALA A 36 -7.71 -20.99 4.97
N ARG A 37 -8.26 -22.16 5.34
CA ARG A 37 -8.95 -23.08 4.41
C ARG A 37 -10.23 -22.50 3.81
N LEU A 38 -10.73 -21.38 4.34
CA LEU A 38 -11.82 -20.61 3.75
C LEU A 38 -11.39 -19.85 2.48
N VAL A 39 -10.10 -19.85 2.16
CA VAL A 39 -9.57 -19.47 0.85
C VAL A 39 -9.19 -20.74 0.11
N SER A 40 -9.88 -21.00 -1.01
CA SER A 40 -9.67 -22.19 -1.83
C SER A 40 -9.70 -21.84 -3.31
N SER A 41 -9.69 -22.84 -4.18
CA SER A 41 -9.91 -22.63 -5.63
C SER A 41 -11.28 -22.02 -5.97
N LYS A 42 -12.22 -21.96 -5.01
CA LYS A 42 -13.50 -21.26 -5.13
C LYS A 42 -13.42 -19.78 -4.70
N GLY A 43 -12.23 -19.31 -4.34
CA GLY A 43 -11.97 -17.97 -3.80
C GLY A 43 -12.00 -17.92 -2.26
N ALA A 44 -11.92 -16.70 -1.74
CA ALA A 44 -12.02 -16.35 -0.33
C ALA A 44 -13.49 -16.20 0.13
N GLU A 45 -14.03 -17.23 0.79
CA GLU A 45 -15.41 -17.23 1.33
C GLU A 45 -15.61 -16.23 2.46
N LYS A 46 -14.52 -15.83 3.12
CA LYS A 46 -14.46 -14.77 4.11
C LYS A 46 -13.29 -13.85 3.78
N ASN A 47 -13.36 -12.61 4.27
CA ASN A 47 -12.32 -11.60 4.09
C ASN A 47 -12.03 -11.26 2.60
N GLY A 48 -12.99 -11.51 1.71
CA GLY A 48 -12.88 -11.15 0.30
C GLY A 48 -12.94 -9.63 0.08
N ILE A 49 -12.16 -9.13 -0.88
CA ILE A 49 -11.99 -7.70 -1.16
C ILE A 49 -13.29 -7.03 -1.65
N GLN A 50 -14.25 -7.79 -2.20
CA GLN A 50 -15.54 -7.28 -2.68
C GLN A 50 -16.38 -6.59 -1.59
N HIS A 51 -16.07 -6.86 -0.31
CA HIS A 51 -16.71 -6.18 0.82
C HIS A 51 -16.33 -4.69 0.91
N TYR A 52 -15.26 -4.27 0.24
CA TYR A 52 -14.77 -2.89 0.22
C TYR A 52 -15.13 -2.12 -1.06
N ARG A 53 -15.84 -2.75 -2.02
CA ARG A 53 -16.15 -2.19 -3.37
C ARG A 53 -16.78 -0.79 -3.37
N ASP A 54 -17.40 -0.38 -2.27
CA ASP A 54 -18.09 0.89 -2.09
C ASP A 54 -17.67 1.62 -0.80
N ARG A 55 -16.52 1.26 -0.22
CA ARG A 55 -16.11 1.69 1.14
C ARG A 55 -14.87 2.57 1.17
N ILE A 56 -14.01 2.51 0.16
CA ILE A 56 -12.73 3.25 0.14
C ILE A 56 -12.94 4.64 -0.46
N VAL A 57 -13.63 5.47 0.32
CA VAL A 57 -13.85 6.90 0.09
C VAL A 57 -13.62 7.60 1.43
N THR A 58 -12.42 8.14 1.62
CA THR A 58 -11.98 8.70 2.91
C THR A 58 -10.98 9.83 2.70
N ARG A 59 -10.41 10.36 3.78
CA ARG A 59 -9.28 11.29 3.72
C ARG A 59 -7.99 10.52 3.44
N GLY A 60 -7.26 10.92 2.40
CA GLY A 60 -5.91 10.47 2.13
C GLY A 60 -4.89 11.46 2.68
N VAL A 61 -3.75 10.97 3.13
CA VAL A 61 -2.59 11.78 3.55
C VAL A 61 -1.35 11.26 2.83
N LEU A 62 -0.66 12.13 2.09
CA LEU A 62 0.63 11.80 1.48
C LEU A 62 1.78 12.15 2.44
N LEU A 63 2.58 11.14 2.80
CA LEU A 63 3.89 11.30 3.42
C LEU A 63 4.98 11.10 2.37
N ASP A 64 5.60 12.21 1.94
CA ASP A 64 6.69 12.18 0.97
C ASP A 64 8.05 12.01 1.66
N VAL A 65 8.34 10.77 2.03
CA VAL A 65 9.52 10.42 2.82
C VAL A 65 10.80 10.63 2.02
N ALA A 66 10.80 10.30 0.72
CA ALA A 66 11.94 10.55 -0.16
C ALA A 66 12.34 12.03 -0.16
N ARG A 67 11.36 12.93 -0.42
CA ARG A 67 11.62 14.38 -0.44
C ARG A 67 11.94 14.93 0.95
N HIS A 68 11.31 14.41 2.00
CA HIS A 68 11.65 14.75 3.38
C HIS A 68 13.12 14.46 3.70
N LYS A 69 13.65 13.32 3.22
CA LYS A 69 15.06 12.94 3.33
C LYS A 69 15.97 13.64 2.29
N GLY A 70 15.44 14.58 1.51
CA GLY A 70 16.19 15.37 0.52
C GLY A 70 16.63 14.57 -0.71
N ARG A 71 15.86 13.55 -1.10
CA ARG A 71 16.18 12.64 -2.21
C ARG A 71 15.02 12.51 -3.18
N ASP A 72 15.33 12.17 -4.42
CA ASP A 72 14.32 11.87 -5.44
C ASP A 72 13.65 10.51 -5.20
N PHE A 73 14.45 9.54 -4.71
CA PHE A 73 14.01 8.22 -4.27
C PHE A 73 14.90 7.68 -3.15
N LEU A 74 14.37 6.74 -2.36
CA LEU A 74 15.10 6.03 -1.31
C LEU A 74 15.81 4.80 -1.91
N PRO A 75 17.07 4.54 -1.53
CA PRO A 75 17.80 3.38 -2.01
C PRO A 75 17.14 2.06 -1.54
N PRO A 76 17.21 0.99 -2.34
CA PRO A 76 16.80 -0.36 -1.91
C PRO A 76 17.40 -0.73 -0.55
N GLY A 77 16.60 -1.33 0.34
CA GLY A 77 17.02 -1.72 1.68
C GLY A 77 16.99 -0.61 2.72
N GLU A 78 16.55 0.60 2.38
CA GLU A 78 16.40 1.66 3.39
C GLU A 78 15.10 1.54 4.19
N PRO A 79 15.17 1.33 5.51
CA PRO A 79 13.99 1.32 6.38
C PRO A 79 13.46 2.73 6.61
N ILE A 80 12.13 2.84 6.67
CA ILE A 80 11.39 4.02 7.09
C ILE A 80 10.85 3.74 8.49
N TYR A 81 11.38 4.44 9.48
CA TYR A 81 11.00 4.26 10.88
C TYR A 81 9.83 5.18 11.29
N PRO A 82 9.15 4.92 12.43
CA PRO A 82 8.11 5.80 12.95
C PRO A 82 8.50 7.28 13.01
N GLU A 83 9.75 7.57 13.37
CA GLU A 83 10.27 8.93 13.51
C GLU A 83 10.40 9.63 12.16
N ASP A 84 10.70 8.88 11.09
CA ASP A 84 10.72 9.41 9.72
C ASP A 84 9.30 9.84 9.30
N LEU A 85 8.28 9.03 9.64
CA LEU A 85 6.88 9.33 9.33
C LEU A 85 6.39 10.57 10.07
N ASP A 86 6.71 10.68 11.37
CA ASP A 86 6.32 11.83 12.19
C ASP A 86 7.07 13.11 11.78
N ALA A 87 8.37 13.02 11.49
CA ALA A 87 9.15 14.15 11.01
C ALA A 87 8.69 14.61 9.62
N CYS A 88 8.33 13.68 8.74
CA CYS A 88 7.75 13.96 7.43
C CYS A 88 6.41 14.71 7.58
N ALA A 89 5.48 14.16 8.36
CA ALA A 89 4.18 14.77 8.63
C ALA A 89 4.32 16.18 9.23
N ALA A 90 5.22 16.36 10.20
CA ALA A 90 5.50 17.66 10.81
C ALA A 90 6.07 18.67 9.80
N ARG A 91 6.99 18.23 8.92
CA ARG A 91 7.57 19.08 7.87
C ARG A 91 6.51 19.49 6.84
N GLN A 92 5.63 18.58 6.48
CA GLN A 92 4.49 18.79 5.57
C GLN A 92 3.31 19.52 6.24
N ARG A 93 3.37 19.71 7.57
CA ARG A 93 2.32 20.34 8.39
C ARG A 93 0.96 19.65 8.25
N VAL A 94 0.98 18.32 8.13
CA VAL A 94 -0.23 17.48 8.02
C VAL A 94 -0.37 16.59 9.25
N ALA A 95 -1.61 16.36 9.67
CA ALA A 95 -1.93 15.47 10.79
C ALA A 95 -2.63 14.21 10.29
N ILE A 96 -2.08 13.05 10.64
CA ILE A 96 -2.73 11.76 10.43
C ILE A 96 -3.79 11.56 11.52
N ARG A 97 -4.99 11.17 11.13
CA ARG A 97 -6.14 10.95 12.01
C ARG A 97 -6.72 9.56 11.77
N GLN A 98 -7.52 9.12 12.73
CA GLN A 98 -8.28 7.89 12.63
C GLN A 98 -9.12 7.86 11.34
N GLY A 99 -9.06 6.72 10.63
CA GLY A 99 -9.79 6.49 9.38
C GLY A 99 -9.10 7.00 8.11
N ASP A 100 -7.95 7.67 8.22
CA ASP A 100 -7.17 8.07 7.06
C ASP A 100 -6.62 6.88 6.29
N ILE A 101 -6.34 7.08 5.01
CA ILE A 101 -5.40 6.25 4.26
C ILE A 101 -4.09 7.01 4.09
N VAL A 102 -2.99 6.42 4.55
CA VAL A 102 -1.66 7.01 4.45
C VAL A 102 -0.97 6.50 3.19
N LEU A 103 -0.55 7.40 2.31
CA LEU A 103 0.26 7.10 1.13
C LEU A 103 1.70 7.48 1.41
N VAL A 104 2.63 6.52 1.31
CA VAL A 104 4.05 6.71 1.61
C VAL A 104 4.85 6.70 0.31
N ARG A 105 5.38 7.86 -0.08
CA ARG A 105 6.24 7.97 -1.26
C ARG A 105 7.70 7.71 -0.90
N THR A 106 8.26 6.68 -1.53
CA THR A 106 9.68 6.30 -1.51
C THR A 106 10.39 6.72 -2.80
N GLY A 107 9.66 7.04 -3.86
CA GLY A 107 10.16 7.42 -5.19
C GLY A 107 10.48 6.24 -6.12
N ASP A 108 10.27 4.97 -5.72
CA ASP A 108 10.74 3.82 -6.50
C ASP A 108 9.96 3.63 -7.82
N VAL A 109 8.62 3.54 -7.79
CA VAL A 109 7.82 3.46 -9.03
C VAL A 109 8.10 4.65 -9.94
N GLY A 110 8.19 5.86 -9.39
CA GLY A 110 8.51 7.08 -10.13
C GLY A 110 9.84 7.00 -10.88
N ARG A 111 10.90 6.57 -10.18
CA ARG A 111 12.21 6.32 -10.77
C ARG A 111 12.14 5.31 -11.90
N ARG A 112 11.48 4.17 -11.69
CA ARG A 112 11.41 3.08 -12.70
C ARG A 112 10.69 3.50 -13.97
N LEU A 113 9.64 4.31 -13.85
CA LEU A 113 8.95 4.88 -15.00
C LEU A 113 9.86 5.83 -15.79
N ARG A 114 10.60 6.71 -15.11
CA ARG A 114 11.57 7.63 -15.75
C ARG A 114 12.71 6.88 -16.43
N GLU A 115 13.29 5.90 -15.75
CA GLU A 115 14.40 5.08 -16.25
C GLU A 115 13.97 4.02 -17.26
N ARG A 116 12.66 3.75 -17.38
CA ARG A 116 12.08 2.65 -18.17
C ARG A 116 12.72 1.31 -17.86
N SER A 117 13.02 1.08 -16.58
CA SER A 117 13.71 -0.12 -16.10
C SER A 117 13.09 -0.63 -14.80
N TRP A 118 12.65 -1.88 -14.81
CA TRP A 118 12.04 -2.52 -13.64
C TRP A 118 13.02 -3.41 -12.88
N GLY A 119 14.16 -3.79 -13.46
CA GLY A 119 15.24 -4.52 -12.77
C GLY A 119 14.74 -5.62 -11.83
N THR A 120 15.09 -5.50 -10.55
CA THR A 120 14.73 -6.44 -9.48
C THR A 120 13.41 -6.09 -8.76
N PHE A 121 12.54 -5.23 -9.31
CA PHE A 121 11.38 -4.70 -8.60
C PHE A 121 10.52 -5.78 -7.96
N SER A 122 10.23 -6.89 -8.65
CA SER A 122 9.27 -7.90 -8.16
C SER A 122 9.85 -8.95 -7.22
N ALA A 123 11.10 -8.81 -6.76
CA ALA A 123 11.75 -9.84 -5.93
C ALA A 123 12.97 -9.36 -5.12
N GLY A 124 13.53 -8.20 -5.45
CA GLY A 124 14.74 -7.68 -4.84
C GLY A 124 14.48 -6.75 -3.67
N ASP A 125 15.58 -6.16 -3.21
CA ASP A 125 15.56 -5.18 -2.15
C ASP A 125 14.71 -3.95 -2.54
N ALA A 126 14.08 -3.36 -1.53
CA ALA A 126 13.22 -2.20 -1.66
C ALA A 126 13.33 -1.36 -0.38
N ALA A 127 13.27 -0.04 -0.53
CA ALA A 127 12.95 0.80 0.60
C ALA A 127 11.52 0.48 1.08
N GLY A 128 11.22 0.78 2.33
CA GLY A 128 9.86 0.56 2.83
C GLY A 128 9.75 0.75 4.33
N LEU A 129 8.56 0.53 4.84
CA LEU A 129 8.27 0.62 6.27
C LEU A 129 9.12 -0.38 7.06
N SER A 130 9.75 0.10 8.12
CA SER A 130 10.37 -0.77 9.14
C SER A 130 9.28 -1.58 9.85
N PHE A 131 9.60 -2.78 10.31
CA PHE A 131 8.76 -3.57 11.21
C PHE A 131 8.32 -2.77 12.45
N HIS A 132 9.17 -1.84 12.91
CA HIS A 132 8.90 -0.97 14.04
C HIS A 132 7.77 0.06 13.80
N THR A 133 7.25 0.18 12.58
CA THR A 133 6.08 1.03 12.27
C THR A 133 4.74 0.43 12.71
N ALA A 134 4.69 -0.86 13.03
CA ALA A 134 3.44 -1.53 13.44
C ALA A 134 2.71 -0.82 14.62
N PRO A 135 3.36 -0.50 15.76
CA PRO A 135 2.70 0.23 16.84
C PRO A 135 2.21 1.63 16.42
N TRP A 136 3.03 2.36 15.66
CA TRP A 136 2.70 3.70 15.16
C TRP A 136 1.42 3.69 14.31
N ILE A 137 1.28 2.68 13.46
CA ILE A 137 0.11 2.47 12.59
C ILE A 137 -1.12 2.16 13.43
N TRP A 138 -0.99 1.25 14.39
CA TRP A 138 -2.09 0.86 15.27
C TRP A 138 -2.62 2.01 16.11
N GLU A 139 -1.72 2.78 16.73
CA GLU A 139 -2.07 3.93 17.59
C GLU A 139 -2.84 5.02 16.85
N ARG A 140 -2.62 5.17 15.54
CA ARG A 140 -3.30 6.17 14.70
C ARG A 140 -4.65 5.72 14.17
N CYS A 141 -5.00 4.44 14.30
CA CYS A 141 -6.26 3.86 13.83
C CYS A 141 -6.56 4.22 12.36
N ILE A 142 -5.54 4.19 11.49
CA ILE A 142 -5.71 4.44 10.05
C ILE A 142 -6.50 3.29 9.40
N ALA A 143 -7.20 3.58 8.30
CA ALA A 143 -8.01 2.60 7.57
C ALA A 143 -7.20 1.78 6.55
N GLY A 144 -6.05 2.30 6.13
CA GLY A 144 -5.14 1.62 5.20
C GLY A 144 -3.82 2.38 5.07
N ILE A 145 -2.82 1.70 4.55
CA ILE A 145 -1.53 2.30 4.22
C ILE A 145 -1.06 1.76 2.88
N ALA A 146 -0.48 2.63 2.05
CA ALA A 146 0.02 2.26 0.73
C ALA A 146 1.39 2.86 0.47
N SER A 147 2.17 2.23 -0.39
CA SER A 147 3.44 2.76 -0.89
C SER A 147 3.57 2.63 -2.41
N ASP A 148 4.55 3.35 -2.93
CA ASP A 148 5.05 3.20 -4.30
C ASP A 148 6.17 2.15 -4.42
N THR A 149 6.09 1.08 -3.61
CA THR A 149 6.99 -0.09 -3.65
C THR A 149 6.19 -1.37 -3.88
N TRP A 150 6.87 -2.45 -4.20
CA TRP A 150 6.23 -3.74 -4.53
C TRP A 150 5.71 -4.52 -3.33
N GLY A 151 6.04 -4.07 -2.11
CA GLY A 151 5.93 -4.90 -0.93
C GLY A 151 5.89 -4.12 0.37
N ILE A 152 5.46 -2.84 0.34
CA ILE A 152 5.30 -1.82 1.41
C ILE A 152 6.35 -1.69 2.53
N GLU A 153 6.79 -2.79 3.12
CA GLU A 153 7.86 -2.91 4.09
C GLU A 153 9.25 -3.01 3.45
N VAL A 154 10.27 -2.68 4.23
CA VAL A 154 11.66 -2.73 3.79
C VAL A 154 12.09 -4.15 3.40
N ARG A 155 12.88 -4.25 2.33
CA ARG A 155 13.52 -5.48 1.87
C ARG A 155 15.02 -5.23 1.66
N PRO A 156 15.93 -6.01 2.27
CA PRO A 156 15.69 -7.23 3.06
C PRO A 156 14.93 -6.95 4.37
N ASN A 157 14.15 -7.93 4.83
CA ASN A 157 13.37 -7.79 6.06
C ASN A 157 14.28 -7.70 7.28
N GLU A 158 13.91 -6.88 8.26
CA GLU A 158 14.72 -6.63 9.46
C GLU A 158 14.74 -7.82 10.45
N LEU A 159 13.76 -8.72 10.35
CA LEU A 159 13.71 -9.92 11.18
C LEU A 159 14.37 -11.11 10.44
N PRO A 160 15.38 -11.78 11.05
CA PRO A 160 16.01 -12.96 10.47
C PRO A 160 15.00 -14.06 10.13
N ASP A 161 15.26 -14.77 9.04
CA ASP A 161 14.47 -15.92 8.57
C ASP A 161 12.96 -15.64 8.42
N SER A 162 12.61 -14.37 8.20
CA SER A 162 11.23 -13.94 7.97
C SER A 162 11.04 -13.48 6.53
N PHE A 163 9.81 -13.61 6.05
CA PHE A 163 9.38 -13.04 4.77
C PHE A 163 8.19 -12.14 5.05
N GLN A 164 8.39 -10.84 4.83
CA GLN A 164 7.38 -9.80 5.04
C GLN A 164 6.67 -9.85 6.42
N PRO A 165 7.41 -9.80 7.54
CA PRO A 165 6.81 -9.86 8.88
C PRO A 165 5.85 -8.71 9.19
N LEU A 166 6.05 -7.52 8.61
CA LEU A 166 5.14 -6.40 8.84
C LEU A 166 3.77 -6.68 8.20
N HIS A 167 3.71 -7.30 7.01
CA HIS A 167 2.44 -7.74 6.41
C HIS A 167 1.62 -8.62 7.34
N LEU A 168 2.27 -9.58 8.01
CA LEU A 168 1.59 -10.47 8.94
C LEU A 168 0.93 -9.68 10.06
N VAL A 169 1.65 -8.69 10.62
CA VAL A 169 1.11 -7.85 11.68
C VAL A 169 -0.04 -6.98 11.18
N LEU A 170 0.15 -6.26 10.07
CA LEU A 170 -0.84 -5.30 9.59
C LEU A 170 -2.10 -5.98 9.04
N LEU A 171 -1.95 -7.00 8.20
CA LEU A 171 -3.07 -7.62 7.49
C LEU A 171 -3.73 -8.70 8.34
N VAL A 172 -2.96 -9.63 8.92
CA VAL A 172 -3.50 -10.77 9.67
C VAL A 172 -3.92 -10.38 11.08
N ASN A 173 -3.12 -9.59 11.79
CA ASN A 173 -3.40 -9.27 13.19
C ASN A 173 -4.22 -7.98 13.36
N MET A 174 -3.91 -6.91 12.62
CA MET A 174 -4.62 -5.63 12.76
C MET A 174 -5.87 -5.52 11.87
N GLY A 175 -5.89 -6.21 10.72
CA GLY A 175 -7.00 -6.11 9.77
C GLY A 175 -6.94 -4.86 8.89
N LEU A 176 -5.73 -4.41 8.58
CA LEU A 176 -5.46 -3.21 7.78
C LEU A 176 -5.27 -3.57 6.30
N LEU A 177 -5.83 -2.77 5.40
CA LEU A 177 -5.58 -2.89 3.95
C LEU A 177 -4.18 -2.34 3.62
N LEU A 178 -3.47 -3.06 2.75
CA LEU A 178 -2.15 -2.69 2.26
C LEU A 178 -2.22 -2.36 0.78
N GLY A 179 -1.63 -1.24 0.39
CA GLY A 179 -1.59 -0.79 -0.98
C GLY A 179 -0.17 -0.81 -1.53
N GLU A 180 0.00 -1.38 -2.71
CA GLU A 180 1.31 -1.55 -3.32
C GLU A 180 1.33 -0.99 -4.74
N ILE A 181 2.53 -0.64 -5.21
CA ILE A 181 2.77 -0.19 -6.59
C ILE A 181 1.96 1.07 -6.93
N PHE A 182 1.80 1.99 -5.96
CA PHE A 182 1.14 3.26 -6.22
C PHE A 182 2.03 4.19 -7.04
N ALA A 183 1.45 4.87 -8.03
CA ALA A 183 2.12 5.95 -8.73
C ALA A 183 1.90 7.27 -7.97
N LEU A 184 2.91 7.74 -7.23
CA LEU A 184 2.79 8.88 -6.32
C LEU A 184 3.52 10.15 -6.77
N GLU A 185 4.28 10.11 -7.88
CA GLU A 185 5.10 11.26 -8.32
C GLU A 185 4.27 12.52 -8.58
N GLU A 186 3.25 12.43 -9.45
CA GLU A 186 2.46 13.60 -9.86
C GLU A 186 1.74 14.22 -8.65
N LEU A 187 1.17 13.39 -7.78
CA LEU A 187 0.55 13.84 -6.53
C LEU A 187 1.58 14.49 -5.60
N ALA A 188 2.78 13.93 -5.48
CA ALA A 188 3.81 14.50 -4.64
C ALA A 188 4.33 15.84 -5.16
N ASP A 189 4.46 16.00 -6.48
CA ASP A 189 4.84 17.27 -7.10
C ASP A 189 3.77 18.34 -6.89
N ASP A 190 2.49 17.99 -7.05
CA ASP A 190 1.36 18.86 -6.77
C ASP A 190 1.32 19.30 -5.30
N CYS A 191 1.38 18.35 -4.36
CA CYS A 191 1.42 18.65 -2.92
C CYS A 191 2.64 19.49 -2.51
N ALA A 192 3.78 19.33 -3.18
CA ALA A 192 4.96 20.16 -2.93
C ALA A 192 4.79 21.59 -3.47
N ALA A 193 4.04 21.78 -4.56
CA ALA A 193 3.79 23.08 -5.15
C ALA A 193 2.82 23.93 -4.31
N ASP A 194 1.77 23.32 -3.74
CA ASP A 194 0.73 24.04 -2.98
C ASP A 194 0.83 23.89 -1.46
N GLY A 195 1.61 22.92 -0.97
CA GLY A 195 1.77 22.63 0.46
C GLY A 195 0.60 21.86 1.09
N VAL A 196 -0.31 21.29 0.30
CA VAL A 196 -1.49 20.56 0.77
C VAL A 196 -1.27 19.05 0.58
N TYR A 197 -1.09 18.34 1.69
CA TYR A 197 -0.78 16.90 1.71
C TYR A 197 -1.94 16.01 2.18
N GLU A 198 -3.11 16.59 2.43
CA GLU A 198 -4.35 15.87 2.72
C GLU A 198 -5.39 16.13 1.64
N PHE A 199 -6.18 15.11 1.29
CA PHE A 199 -7.11 15.17 0.16
C PHE A 199 -8.26 14.18 0.31
N MET A 200 -9.32 14.35 -0.48
CA MET A 200 -10.30 13.29 -0.65
C MET A 200 -9.65 12.17 -1.48
N PHE A 201 -9.72 10.96 -0.96
CA PHE A 201 -9.11 9.79 -1.57
C PHE A 201 -10.17 8.73 -1.88
N VAL A 202 -10.24 8.34 -3.15
CA VAL A 202 -11.22 7.41 -3.70
C VAL A 202 -10.47 6.26 -4.36
N ALA A 203 -10.54 5.08 -3.78
CA ALA A 203 -9.83 3.91 -4.31
C ALA A 203 -10.59 2.59 -4.09
N PRO A 204 -11.86 2.48 -4.49
CA PRO A 204 -12.59 1.23 -4.36
C PRO A 204 -11.95 0.12 -5.20
N PRO A 205 -11.89 -1.12 -4.68
CA PRO A 205 -11.48 -2.29 -5.47
C PRO A 205 -12.53 -2.63 -6.53
N LEU A 206 -12.11 -3.35 -7.57
CA LEU A 206 -13.03 -4.00 -8.49
C LEU A 206 -13.93 -4.98 -7.71
N PRO A 207 -15.22 -5.11 -8.06
CA PRO A 207 -16.17 -5.96 -7.35
C PRO A 207 -16.01 -7.46 -7.71
N ILE A 208 -14.79 -7.99 -7.62
CA ILE A 208 -14.48 -9.39 -7.93
C ILE A 208 -14.84 -10.24 -6.71
N THR A 209 -15.91 -11.02 -6.84
CA THR A 209 -16.42 -11.84 -5.72
C THR A 209 -15.38 -12.86 -5.28
N ASN A 210 -15.15 -12.94 -3.96
CA ASN A 210 -14.21 -13.85 -3.30
C ASN A 210 -12.75 -13.67 -3.73
N ALA A 211 -12.38 -12.51 -4.30
CA ALA A 211 -10.98 -12.18 -4.55
C ALA A 211 -10.26 -11.77 -3.25
N VAL A 212 -8.95 -12.03 -3.19
CA VAL A 212 -8.10 -11.71 -2.04
C VAL A 212 -7.47 -10.31 -2.12
N GLY A 213 -7.61 -9.64 -3.25
CA GLY A 213 -7.08 -8.30 -3.52
C GLY A 213 -7.62 -7.80 -4.86
N SER A 214 -7.28 -6.58 -5.25
CA SER A 214 -7.76 -6.00 -6.51
C SER A 214 -6.79 -4.97 -7.06
N PRO A 215 -6.55 -4.94 -8.38
CA PRO A 215 -6.03 -3.74 -9.01
C PRO A 215 -7.04 -2.60 -8.86
N ILE A 216 -6.54 -1.37 -8.82
CA ILE A 216 -7.35 -0.17 -8.63
C ILE A 216 -6.82 1.00 -9.47
N ASN A 217 -7.67 2.00 -9.66
CA ASN A 217 -7.27 3.30 -10.15
C ASN A 217 -7.57 4.34 -9.07
N PRO A 218 -6.68 4.51 -8.07
CA PRO A 218 -6.92 5.44 -6.97
C PRO A 218 -6.95 6.89 -7.48
N GLN A 219 -7.81 7.71 -6.89
CA GLN A 219 -7.94 9.14 -7.21
C GLN A 219 -7.72 9.97 -5.94
N ALA A 220 -6.83 10.95 -6.02
CA ALA A 220 -6.69 12.01 -5.04
C ALA A 220 -7.34 13.28 -5.59
N ILE A 221 -8.23 13.90 -4.81
CA ILE A 221 -9.01 15.08 -5.23
C ILE A 221 -8.73 16.21 -4.25
N LYS A 222 -8.24 17.34 -4.80
CA LYS A 222 -7.86 18.57 -4.10
C LYS A 222 -8.49 19.78 -4.78
#